data_AF-A0A9J6ABU9-F1
#
_entry.id   AF-A0A9J6ABU9-F1
#
_cell.length_a   1.000
_cell.length_b   1.000
_cell.length_c   1.000
_cell.angle_alpha   90.00
_cell.angle_beta   90.00
_cell.angle_gamma   90.00
#
_symmetry.space_group_name_H-M   'P 1'
#
loop_
_entity.id
_entity.type
_entity.pdbx_description
1 polymer ?
#
loop_
_entity_poly.entity_id
_entity_poly.type
_entity_poly.pdbx_seq_one_letter_code
_entity_poly.pdbx_strand_id
1 'polypeptide(L)'
;MNCEVCQLKELDVEHFEIREVLRCILHTIMFHRALGLLRPKDVDLELFDITYTQCGDVEVEKKIEEKITLFIDRVEKHPNRKNQICLSFCEVKNKQASWFTTKVERFYWEHWYINLNVAHHPKGHPGKSHLSKVVDPGESASEERSARRTVLESSLREAMFQIIKFVNEKKDHIPAISNLECVTFPYEITISSSSDSTFGMDVIRRMLQTGHPTMLS
;
A
#
# COMPACT_ATOMS: atom_id res chain seq x y z
N MET A 1 -22.49 5.00 4.32
CA MET A 1 -21.25 4.66 5.04
C MET A 1 -20.21 5.68 4.63
N ASN A 2 -19.53 6.28 5.59
CA ASN A 2 -18.37 7.11 5.29
C ASN A 2 -17.23 6.16 4.93
N CYS A 3 -16.58 6.40 3.79
CA CYS A 3 -15.38 5.66 3.42
C CYS A 3 -14.23 6.12 4.31
N GLU A 4 -13.64 5.19 5.07
CA GLU A 4 -12.52 5.50 5.97
C GLU A 4 -11.21 5.55 5.18
N VAL A 5 -10.31 6.45 5.57
CA VAL A 5 -9.05 6.66 4.86
C VAL A 5 -7.90 6.60 5.85
N CYS A 6 -6.96 5.69 5.61
CA CYS A 6 -5.69 5.61 6.32
C CYS A 6 -4.55 6.04 5.41
N GLN A 7 -3.87 7.11 5.80
CA GLN A 7 -2.62 7.54 5.17
C GLN A 7 -1.47 7.06 6.06
N LEU A 8 -0.72 6.07 5.59
CA LEU A 8 0.45 5.59 6.34
C LEU A 8 1.56 6.62 6.30
N LYS A 9 2.42 6.59 7.34
CA LYS A 9 3.70 7.31 7.36
C LYS A 9 4.48 7.01 6.07
N GLU A 10 5.02 8.06 5.46
CA GLU A 10 5.88 7.92 4.28
C GLU A 10 7.21 7.28 4.69
N LEU A 11 7.69 6.35 3.86
CA LEU A 11 8.91 5.60 4.13
C LEU A 11 9.99 5.94 3.12
N ASP A 12 11.18 6.27 3.61
CA ASP A 12 12.39 6.46 2.81
C ASP A 12 13.02 5.11 2.50
N VAL A 13 13.14 4.76 1.22
CA VAL A 13 13.60 3.45 0.76
C VAL A 13 14.62 3.56 -0.37
N GLU A 14 15.51 2.59 -0.46
CA GLU A 14 16.28 2.32 -1.68
C GLU A 14 15.50 1.40 -2.62
N HIS A 15 15.86 1.43 -3.90
CA HIS A 15 15.14 0.66 -4.93
C HIS A 15 15.02 -0.84 -4.61
N PHE A 16 16.08 -1.45 -4.07
CA PHE A 16 16.08 -2.88 -3.74
C PHE A 16 15.20 -3.23 -2.53
N GLU A 17 14.84 -2.25 -1.70
CA GLU A 17 14.04 -2.42 -0.47
C GLU A 17 12.54 -2.33 -0.76
N ILE A 18 12.15 -1.68 -1.87
CA ILE A 18 10.73 -1.40 -2.23
C ILE A 18 9.87 -2.66 -2.16
N ARG A 19 10.34 -3.77 -2.77
CA ARG A 19 9.57 -5.00 -2.88
C ARG A 19 9.17 -5.53 -1.51
N GLU A 20 10.14 -5.57 -0.62
CA GLU A 20 10.00 -6.18 0.69
C GLU A 20 9.17 -5.34 1.65
N VAL A 21 9.41 -4.02 1.65
CA VAL A 21 8.60 -3.03 2.38
C VAL A 21 7.14 -3.10 1.95
N LEU A 22 6.86 -3.11 0.64
CA LEU A 22 5.49 -3.16 0.14
C LEU A 22 4.82 -4.51 0.41
N ARG A 23 5.53 -5.64 0.30
CA ARG A 23 4.99 -6.96 0.68
C ARG A 23 4.56 -6.96 2.14
N CYS A 24 5.43 -6.51 3.04
CA CYS A 24 5.15 -6.43 4.47
C CYS A 24 3.88 -5.62 4.75
N ILE A 25 3.79 -4.40 4.22
CA ILE A 25 2.67 -3.48 4.45
C ILE A 25 1.36 -4.03 3.86
N LEU A 26 1.37 -4.42 2.59
CA LEU A 26 0.15 -4.86 1.89
C LEU A 26 -0.40 -6.15 2.50
N HIS A 27 0.45 -7.12 2.82
CA HIS A 27 0.00 -8.34 3.48
C HIS A 27 -0.49 -8.09 4.90
N THR A 28 0.15 -7.19 5.65
CA THR A 28 -0.34 -6.80 6.99
C THR A 28 -1.75 -6.22 6.91
N ILE A 29 -2.01 -5.29 5.97
CA ILE A 29 -3.36 -4.73 5.77
C ILE A 29 -4.35 -5.83 5.36
N MET A 30 -3.99 -6.66 4.37
CA MET A 30 -4.85 -7.74 3.88
C MET A 30 -5.18 -8.75 4.98
N PHE A 31 -4.21 -9.15 5.80
CA PHE A 31 -4.42 -10.08 6.90
C PHE A 31 -5.42 -9.54 7.93
N HIS A 32 -5.30 -8.26 8.31
CA HIS A 32 -6.22 -7.62 9.25
C HIS A 32 -7.62 -7.33 8.69
N ARG A 33 -7.82 -7.49 7.37
CA ARG A 33 -9.12 -7.36 6.69
C ARG A 33 -9.58 -8.67 6.04
N ALA A 34 -8.86 -9.75 6.26
CA ALA A 34 -9.24 -11.07 5.77
C ALA A 34 -10.45 -11.59 6.55
N LEU A 35 -11.22 -12.45 5.89
CA LEU A 35 -12.48 -13.00 6.34
C LEU A 35 -12.38 -14.51 6.55
N GLY A 36 -13.20 -15.03 7.46
CA GLY A 36 -13.41 -16.47 7.60
C GLY A 36 -12.19 -17.24 8.11
N LEU A 37 -12.03 -18.46 7.60
CA LEU A 37 -10.98 -19.39 8.02
C LEU A 37 -9.69 -19.14 7.23
N LEU A 38 -8.75 -18.45 7.86
CA LEU A 38 -7.44 -18.17 7.27
C LEU A 38 -6.50 -19.37 7.40
N ARG A 39 -5.45 -19.39 6.57
CA ARG A 39 -4.26 -20.21 6.79
C ARG A 39 -3.07 -19.27 7.00
N PRO A 40 -2.94 -18.66 8.20
CA PRO A 40 -1.90 -17.70 8.46
C PRO A 40 -0.52 -18.31 8.19
N LYS A 41 0.33 -17.54 7.52
CA LYS A 41 1.72 -17.91 7.26
C LYS A 41 2.61 -16.76 7.67
N ASP A 42 3.48 -17.02 8.62
CA ASP A 42 4.51 -16.08 9.02
C ASP A 42 5.64 -16.06 7.97
N VAL A 43 6.09 -14.86 7.63
CA VAL A 43 7.14 -14.61 6.65
C VAL A 43 8.13 -13.61 7.24
N ASP A 44 9.37 -14.06 7.37
CA ASP A 44 10.48 -13.22 7.81
C ASP A 44 10.98 -12.37 6.63
N LEU A 45 11.24 -11.11 6.92
CA LEU A 45 11.92 -10.20 6.01
C LEU A 45 13.41 -10.58 5.91
N GLU A 46 13.96 -10.56 4.70
CA GLU A 46 15.38 -10.82 4.43
C GLU A 46 16.26 -9.62 4.81
N LEU A 47 15.72 -8.40 4.71
CA LEU A 47 16.46 -7.16 4.93
C LEU A 47 16.33 -6.61 6.35
N PHE A 48 15.31 -7.04 7.10
CA PHE A 48 14.91 -6.47 8.40
C PHE A 48 14.57 -7.58 9.39
N ASP A 49 14.75 -7.34 10.69
CA ASP A 49 14.36 -8.29 11.75
C ASP A 49 12.84 -8.24 12.03
N ILE A 50 12.03 -8.35 10.98
CA ILE A 50 10.58 -8.22 11.02
C ILE A 50 9.95 -9.47 10.43
N THR A 51 8.97 -10.02 11.14
CA THR A 51 8.06 -11.05 10.64
C THR A 51 6.69 -10.44 10.38
N TYR A 52 6.12 -10.69 9.22
CA TYR A 52 4.73 -10.33 8.92
C TYR A 52 3.91 -11.58 8.57
N THR A 53 2.59 -11.49 8.69
CA THR A 53 1.70 -12.63 8.45
C THR A 53 0.92 -12.44 7.14
N GLN A 54 0.89 -13.49 6.31
CA GLN A 54 0.05 -13.59 5.12
C GLN A 54 -1.25 -14.34 5.45
N CYS A 55 -2.34 -14.04 4.73
CA CYS A 55 -3.61 -14.75 4.91
C CYS A 55 -3.65 -16.18 4.30
N GLY A 56 -2.60 -16.56 3.54
CA GLY A 56 -2.46 -17.89 2.92
C GLY A 56 -3.30 -18.11 1.67
N ASP A 57 -3.81 -17.03 1.07
CA ASP A 57 -4.55 -17.07 -0.20
C ASP A 57 -3.60 -16.76 -1.38
N VAL A 58 -3.44 -17.75 -2.27
CA VAL A 58 -2.52 -17.69 -3.41
C VAL A 58 -2.90 -16.61 -4.42
N GLU A 59 -4.19 -16.32 -4.60
CA GLU A 59 -4.63 -15.28 -5.52
C GLU A 59 -4.30 -13.89 -4.96
N VAL A 60 -4.43 -13.71 -3.65
CA VAL A 60 -4.00 -12.49 -2.96
C VAL A 60 -2.49 -12.30 -3.07
N GLU A 61 -1.70 -13.34 -2.79
CA GLU A 61 -0.24 -13.31 -2.91
C GLU A 61 0.21 -12.93 -4.31
N LYS A 62 -0.36 -13.59 -5.34
CA LYS A 62 -0.04 -13.30 -6.74
C LYS A 62 -0.39 -11.87 -7.13
N LYS A 63 -1.59 -11.38 -6.77
CA LYS A 63 -2.03 -10.02 -7.13
C LYS A 63 -1.20 -8.94 -6.44
N ILE A 64 -0.79 -9.15 -5.18
CA ILE A 64 0.14 -8.25 -4.48
C ILE A 64 1.47 -8.21 -5.23
N GLU A 65 2.05 -9.37 -5.56
CA GLU A 65 3.35 -9.43 -6.24
C GLU A 65 3.32 -8.76 -7.63
N GLU A 66 2.27 -9.01 -8.41
CA GLU A 66 2.06 -8.36 -9.71
C GLU A 66 2.02 -6.83 -9.57
N LYS A 67 1.32 -6.32 -8.56
CA LYS A 67 1.18 -4.88 -8.33
C LYS A 67 2.47 -4.24 -7.82
N ILE A 68 3.23 -4.95 -6.97
CA ILE A 68 4.55 -4.49 -6.54
C ILE A 68 5.51 -4.43 -7.73
N THR A 69 5.49 -5.43 -8.61
CA THR A 69 6.30 -5.42 -9.84
C THR A 69 5.97 -4.21 -10.72
N LEU A 70 4.68 -3.95 -10.97
CA LEU A 70 4.24 -2.77 -11.72
C LEU A 70 4.62 -1.45 -11.05
N PHE A 71 4.65 -1.41 -9.72
CA PHE A 71 5.08 -0.23 -8.97
C PHE A 71 6.56 0.04 -9.15
N ILE A 72 7.40 -0.99 -9.02
CA ILE A 72 8.85 -0.91 -9.21
C ILE A 72 9.18 -0.43 -10.63
N ASP A 73 8.58 -1.05 -11.65
CA ASP A 73 8.75 -0.63 -13.05
C ASP A 73 8.40 0.85 -13.28
N ARG A 74 7.39 1.37 -12.55
CA ARG A 74 6.98 2.77 -12.66
C ARG A 74 7.98 3.70 -11.98
N VAL A 75 8.49 3.32 -10.81
CA VAL A 75 9.53 4.09 -10.08
C VAL A 75 10.75 4.30 -10.97
N GLU A 76 11.19 3.24 -11.67
CA GLU A 76 12.32 3.32 -12.61
C GLU A 76 12.04 4.25 -13.80
N LYS A 77 10.84 4.18 -14.38
CA LYS A 77 10.45 4.99 -15.56
C LYS A 77 10.19 6.46 -15.21
N HIS A 78 9.79 6.75 -13.99
CA HIS A 78 9.34 8.08 -13.57
C HIS A 78 9.89 8.49 -12.19
N PRO A 79 11.22 8.66 -12.07
CA PRO A 79 11.90 8.88 -10.79
C PRO A 79 11.46 10.16 -10.05
N ASN A 80 11.00 11.17 -10.78
CA ASN A 80 10.59 12.47 -10.23
C ASN A 80 9.10 12.54 -9.85
N ARG A 81 8.37 11.42 -9.92
CA ARG A 81 6.94 11.40 -9.57
C ARG A 81 6.75 10.88 -8.16
N LYS A 82 5.63 11.30 -7.55
CA LYS A 82 5.17 10.69 -6.30
C LYS A 82 4.98 9.19 -6.51
N ASN A 83 5.57 8.40 -5.60
CA ASN A 83 5.48 6.95 -5.60
C ASN A 83 4.46 6.54 -4.54
N GLN A 84 3.21 6.44 -4.96
CA GLN A 84 2.10 6.08 -4.10
C GLN A 84 1.40 4.83 -4.65
N ILE A 85 1.13 3.89 -3.76
CA ILE A 85 0.30 2.72 -3.98
C ILE A 85 -0.87 2.75 -2.99
N CYS A 86 -2.06 2.40 -3.47
CA CYS A 86 -3.29 2.44 -2.68
C CYS A 86 -3.99 1.09 -2.73
N LEU A 87 -4.23 0.50 -1.57
CA LEU A 87 -5.09 -0.68 -1.38
C LEU A 87 -6.46 -0.19 -0.92
N SER A 88 -7.50 -0.57 -1.64
CA SER A 88 -8.87 -0.13 -1.39
C SER A 88 -9.81 -1.32 -1.24
N PHE A 89 -10.65 -1.32 -0.22
CA PHE A 89 -11.72 -2.31 -0.07
C PHE A 89 -13.06 -1.74 -0.51
N CYS A 90 -13.87 -2.58 -1.16
CA CYS A 90 -15.19 -2.19 -1.65
C CYS A 90 -16.24 -3.29 -1.53
N GLU A 91 -17.50 -2.90 -1.53
CA GLU A 91 -18.61 -3.79 -1.88
C GLU A 91 -18.83 -3.74 -3.40
N VAL A 92 -19.09 -4.91 -3.99
CA VAL A 92 -19.44 -5.01 -5.41
C VAL A 92 -20.94 -5.29 -5.51
N LYS A 93 -21.70 -4.38 -6.13
CA LYS A 93 -23.13 -4.58 -6.39
C LYS A 93 -23.37 -4.68 -7.90
N ASN A 94 -23.99 -5.77 -8.30
CA ASN A 94 -24.48 -5.96 -9.66
C ASN A 94 -25.91 -5.42 -9.73
N LYS A 95 -26.15 -4.39 -10.55
CA LYS A 95 -27.53 -3.98 -10.86
C LYS A 95 -28.15 -4.97 -11.83
N GLN A 96 -29.45 -5.27 -11.67
CA GLN A 96 -30.20 -6.04 -12.65
C GLN A 96 -30.03 -5.41 -14.04
N ALA A 97 -29.75 -6.25 -15.03
CA ALA A 97 -29.51 -5.86 -16.41
C ALA A 97 -30.78 -5.23 -16.99
N SER A 98 -30.92 -3.91 -16.89
CA SER A 98 -31.91 -3.17 -17.65
C SER A 98 -31.33 -2.96 -19.05
N TRP A 99 -31.58 -3.92 -19.95
CA TRP A 99 -31.30 -3.82 -21.40
C TRP A 99 -29.80 -3.63 -21.75
N PHE A 100 -29.09 -4.76 -21.87
CA PHE A 100 -27.77 -4.96 -22.50
C PHE A 100 -26.47 -4.47 -21.82
N THR A 101 -26.47 -3.98 -20.58
CA THR A 101 -25.19 -3.81 -19.85
C THR A 101 -25.29 -4.14 -18.37
N THR A 102 -24.48 -5.11 -17.91
CA THR A 102 -24.23 -5.33 -16.48
C THR A 102 -23.22 -4.27 -16.03
N LYS A 103 -23.70 -3.17 -15.45
CA LYS A 103 -22.82 -2.17 -14.82
C LYS A 103 -22.46 -2.66 -13.42
N VAL A 104 -21.19 -3.04 -13.24
CA VAL A 104 -20.63 -3.38 -11.92
C VAL A 104 -20.35 -2.07 -11.19
N GLU A 105 -21.05 -1.83 -10.07
CA GLU A 105 -20.79 -0.67 -9.21
C GLU A 105 -19.96 -1.10 -7.99
N ARG A 106 -18.90 -0.33 -7.70
CA ARG A 106 -18.03 -0.51 -6.53
C ARG A 106 -18.26 0.60 -5.52
N PHE A 107 -18.55 0.21 -4.29
CA PHE A 107 -18.73 1.11 -3.16
C PHE A 107 -17.55 0.95 -2.21
N TYR A 108 -16.60 1.87 -2.29
CA TYR A 108 -15.44 1.86 -1.42
C TYR A 108 -15.81 2.24 0.00
N TRP A 109 -15.33 1.45 0.95
CA TRP A 109 -15.54 1.69 2.37
C TRP A 109 -14.22 1.92 3.11
N GLU A 110 -13.07 1.58 2.52
CA GLU A 110 -11.77 1.85 3.10
C GLU A 110 -10.66 2.05 2.05
N HIS A 111 -9.79 3.04 2.28
CA HIS A 111 -8.60 3.31 1.47
C HIS A 111 -7.34 3.35 2.33
N TRP A 112 -6.28 2.68 1.88
CA TRP A 112 -4.97 2.65 2.50
C TRP A 112 -3.92 3.21 1.55
N TYR A 113 -3.43 4.42 1.84
CA TYR A 113 -2.41 5.08 1.03
C TYR A 113 -1.02 4.84 1.61
N ILE A 114 -0.14 4.30 0.76
CA ILE A 114 1.24 3.99 1.09
C ILE A 114 2.12 4.83 0.17
N ASN A 115 2.91 5.74 0.77
CA ASN A 115 3.82 6.60 0.02
C ASN A 115 5.25 6.17 0.30
N LEU A 116 6.06 6.04 -0.75
CA LEU A 116 7.49 5.77 -0.65
C LEU A 116 8.28 6.94 -1.22
N ASN A 117 9.26 7.43 -0.46
CA ASN A 117 10.28 8.31 -0.96
C ASN A 117 11.48 7.44 -1.38
N VAL A 118 11.73 7.34 -2.69
CA VAL A 118 12.73 6.43 -3.23
C VAL A 118 14.03 7.19 -3.45
N ALA A 119 15.08 6.81 -2.72
CA ALA A 119 16.41 7.37 -2.89
C ALA A 119 16.96 7.03 -4.28
N HIS A 120 17.32 8.06 -5.04
CA HIS A 120 18.01 7.91 -6.32
C HIS A 120 19.50 8.04 -6.09
N HIS A 121 20.22 6.92 -6.11
CA HIS A 121 21.67 7.00 -6.24
C HIS A 121 22.00 7.40 -7.66
N PRO A 122 22.62 8.58 -7.91
CA PRO A 122 23.13 8.87 -9.23
C PRO A 122 24.13 7.78 -9.58
N LYS A 123 23.94 7.14 -10.74
CA LYS A 123 24.91 6.17 -11.27
C LYS A 123 26.29 6.83 -11.26
N GLY A 124 27.14 6.40 -10.34
CA GLY A 124 28.45 6.99 -10.11
C GLY A 124 29.21 7.03 -11.43
N HIS A 125 29.46 8.23 -11.95
CA HIS A 125 30.53 8.39 -12.92
C HIS A 125 31.84 8.16 -12.16
N PRO A 126 32.79 7.37 -12.70
CA PRO A 126 34.10 7.18 -12.07
C PRO A 126 34.92 8.46 -12.25
N GLY A 127 34.52 9.53 -11.57
CA GLY A 127 35.18 10.83 -11.54
C GLY A 127 36.07 10.91 -10.32
N LYS A 128 37.38 10.79 -10.55
CA LYS A 128 38.47 11.00 -9.59
C LYS A 128 38.14 12.11 -8.59
N SER A 129 38.20 11.82 -7.28
CA SER A 129 38.38 12.87 -6.28
C SER A 129 39.60 12.58 -5.42
N HIS A 130 40.42 13.63 -5.36
CA HIS A 130 41.67 13.74 -4.63
C HIS A 130 41.40 13.90 -3.12
N LEU A 131 42.24 13.23 -2.33
CA LEU A 131 42.69 13.54 -0.97
C LEU A 131 41.69 13.94 0.15
N SER A 132 41.69 13.06 1.16
CA SER A 132 41.86 13.33 2.61
C SER A 132 40.64 13.45 3.53
N LYS A 133 40.29 12.31 4.14
CA LYS A 133 40.36 12.08 5.59
C LYS A 133 40.60 10.57 5.82
N VAL A 134 41.46 10.24 6.79
CA VAL A 134 41.81 8.87 7.17
C VAL A 134 40.65 8.29 7.98
N VAL A 135 39.58 7.94 7.27
CA VAL A 135 38.55 6.98 7.68
C VAL A 135 38.44 6.09 6.45
N ASP A 136 38.57 4.78 6.61
CA ASP A 136 38.40 3.87 5.47
C ASP A 136 37.07 4.21 4.79
N PRO A 137 37.07 4.69 3.54
CA PRO A 137 35.83 5.06 2.84
C PRO A 137 34.83 3.90 2.78
N GLY A 138 35.31 2.66 2.94
CA GLY A 138 34.46 1.47 3.05
C GLY A 138 33.73 1.35 4.40
N GLU A 139 34.36 1.73 5.51
CA GLU A 139 33.76 1.62 6.86
C GLU A 139 32.66 2.67 7.05
N SER A 140 32.91 3.93 6.70
CA SER A 140 31.92 5.01 6.86
C SER A 140 30.68 4.83 5.99
N ALA A 141 30.84 4.34 4.75
CA ALA A 141 29.72 4.02 3.87
C ALA A 141 28.90 2.81 4.36
N SER A 142 29.57 1.82 4.97
CA SER A 142 28.92 0.66 5.58
C SER A 142 28.10 1.05 6.82
N GLU A 143 28.67 1.89 7.69
CA GLU A 143 28.00 2.43 8.87
C GLU A 143 26.77 3.27 8.50
N GLU A 144 26.88 4.15 7.50
CA GLU A 144 25.75 4.94 7.01
C GLU A 144 24.62 4.05 6.48
N ARG A 145 24.95 3.02 5.70
CA ARG A 145 23.96 2.05 5.19
C ARG A 145 23.29 1.27 6.31
N SER A 146 24.04 0.87 7.34
CA SER A 146 23.50 0.18 8.53
C SER A 146 22.56 1.10 9.33
N ALA A 147 22.95 2.35 9.54
CA ALA A 147 22.13 3.35 10.22
C ALA A 147 20.81 3.60 9.46
N ARG A 148 20.87 3.80 8.13
CA ARG A 148 19.67 3.97 7.30
C ARG A 148 18.74 2.76 7.37
N ARG A 149 19.29 1.55 7.30
CA ARG A 149 18.50 0.31 7.42
C ARG A 149 17.77 0.23 8.76
N THR A 150 18.46 0.60 9.86
CA THR A 150 17.87 0.63 11.20
C THR A 150 16.70 1.61 11.29
N VAL A 151 16.84 2.79 10.68
CA VAL A 151 15.77 3.81 10.62
C VAL A 151 14.57 3.33 9.80
N LEU A 152 14.81 2.69 8.66
CA LEU A 152 13.76 2.12 7.83
C LEU A 152 13.05 0.97 8.55
N GLU A 153 13.78 0.09 9.23
CA GLU A 153 13.19 -0.99 10.04
C GLU A 153 12.23 -0.42 11.10
N SER A 154 12.69 0.57 11.88
CA SER A 154 11.85 1.21 12.89
C SER A 154 10.61 1.85 12.28
N SER A 155 10.77 2.53 11.14
CA SER A 155 9.64 3.19 10.45
C SER A 155 8.65 2.18 9.85
N LEU A 156 9.13 1.02 9.39
CA LEU A 156 8.27 -0.07 8.93
C LEU A 156 7.47 -0.68 10.09
N ARG A 157 8.09 -0.90 11.26
CA ARG A 157 7.38 -1.34 12.47
C ARG A 157 6.31 -0.32 12.89
N GLU A 158 6.63 0.97 12.88
CA GLU A 158 5.66 2.04 13.16
C GLU A 158 4.47 2.01 12.18
N ALA A 159 4.73 1.79 10.88
CA ALA A 159 3.67 1.67 9.88
C ALA A 159 2.78 0.43 10.15
N MET A 160 3.36 -0.70 10.54
CA MET A 160 2.59 -1.89 10.94
C MET A 160 1.72 -1.61 12.17
N PHE A 161 2.27 -0.94 13.19
CA PHE A 161 1.49 -0.53 14.37
C PHE A 161 0.39 0.46 14.02
N GLN A 162 0.64 1.38 13.09
CA GLN A 162 -0.39 2.30 12.58
C GLN A 162 -1.55 1.53 11.93
N ILE A 163 -1.26 0.50 11.14
CA ILE A 163 -2.29 -0.38 10.55
C ILE A 163 -3.12 -1.03 11.65
N ILE A 164 -2.47 -1.69 12.61
CA ILE A 164 -3.15 -2.40 13.71
C ILE A 164 -4.02 -1.45 14.53
N LYS A 165 -3.50 -0.26 14.83
CA LYS A 165 -4.22 0.78 15.56
C LYS A 165 -5.46 1.23 14.79
N PHE A 166 -5.31 1.57 13.51
CA PHE A 166 -6.41 2.01 12.66
C PHE A 166 -7.47 0.91 12.51
N VAL A 167 -7.05 -0.32 12.25
CA VAL A 167 -7.91 -1.51 12.19
C VAL A 167 -8.73 -1.67 13.48
N ASN A 168 -8.13 -1.37 14.63
CA ASN A 168 -8.78 -1.49 15.92
C ASN A 168 -9.76 -0.35 16.22
N GLU A 169 -9.43 0.87 15.80
CA GLU A 169 -10.26 2.06 16.00
C GLU A 169 -11.44 2.13 15.00
N LYS A 170 -11.23 1.60 13.79
CA LYS A 170 -12.17 1.66 12.67
C LYS A 170 -12.69 0.26 12.37
N LYS A 171 -13.66 -0.19 13.17
CA LYS A 171 -14.37 -1.47 13.00
C LYS A 171 -15.81 -1.30 12.55
N ASP A 172 -16.47 -0.22 12.98
CA ASP A 172 -17.90 -0.01 12.79
C ASP A 172 -18.30 0.28 11.34
N HIS A 173 -17.34 0.66 10.49
CA HIS A 173 -17.56 0.93 9.07
C HIS A 173 -17.42 -0.30 8.17
N ILE A 174 -16.97 -1.44 8.72
CA ILE A 174 -16.79 -2.68 7.96
C ILE A 174 -18.17 -3.21 7.54
N PRO A 175 -18.41 -3.46 6.25
CA PRO A 175 -19.71 -3.91 5.77
C PRO A 175 -20.05 -5.34 6.22
N ALA A 176 -21.34 -5.66 6.22
CA ALA A 176 -21.80 -7.01 6.52
C ALA A 176 -21.28 -8.03 5.50
N ILE A 177 -20.83 -9.18 5.99
CA ILE A 177 -20.25 -10.23 5.15
C ILE A 177 -21.38 -10.94 4.41
N SER A 178 -21.41 -10.78 3.08
CA SER A 178 -22.43 -11.42 2.23
C SER A 178 -22.07 -12.86 1.84
N ASN A 179 -20.78 -13.21 1.79
CA ASN A 179 -20.29 -14.55 1.42
C ASN A 179 -19.12 -14.96 2.31
N LEU A 180 -19.30 -16.02 3.09
CA LEU A 180 -18.31 -16.57 4.02
C LEU A 180 -17.28 -17.50 3.34
N GLU A 181 -17.48 -17.84 2.07
CA GLU A 181 -16.56 -18.71 1.31
C GLU A 181 -15.31 -17.96 0.81
N CYS A 182 -15.35 -16.62 0.76
CA CYS A 182 -14.21 -15.82 0.32
C CYS A 182 -13.34 -15.39 1.50
N VAL A 183 -12.02 -15.48 1.33
CA VAL A 183 -11.01 -15.13 2.34
C VAL A 183 -10.81 -13.61 2.45
N THR A 184 -11.32 -12.81 1.50
CA THR A 184 -11.14 -11.35 1.48
C THR A 184 -12.39 -10.62 1.03
N PHE A 185 -12.62 -9.41 1.56
CA PHE A 185 -13.52 -8.47 0.90
C PHE A 185 -13.01 -8.14 -0.51
N PRO A 186 -13.89 -7.79 -1.48
CA PRO A 186 -13.45 -7.27 -2.76
C PRO A 186 -12.50 -6.07 -2.60
N TYR A 187 -11.38 -6.10 -3.32
CA TYR A 187 -10.34 -5.08 -3.19
C TYR A 187 -9.66 -4.72 -4.51
N GLU A 188 -9.13 -3.50 -4.56
CA GLU A 188 -8.32 -2.98 -5.65
C GLU A 188 -6.97 -2.48 -5.13
N ILE A 189 -5.90 -2.76 -5.88
CA ILE A 189 -4.58 -2.16 -5.66
C ILE A 189 -4.28 -1.27 -6.87
N THR A 190 -4.11 0.02 -6.61
CA THR A 190 -3.88 1.05 -7.61
C THR A 190 -2.56 1.75 -7.35
N ILE A 191 -1.89 2.16 -8.43
CA ILE A 191 -0.65 2.92 -8.39
C ILE A 191 -0.95 4.24 -9.07
N SER A 192 -0.61 5.38 -8.45
CA SER A 192 -0.99 6.70 -8.98
C SER A 192 -0.48 6.86 -10.41
N SER A 193 -1.35 7.23 -11.37
CA SER A 193 -0.96 7.45 -12.78
C SER A 193 -0.63 8.92 -13.04
N SER A 194 0.08 9.22 -14.14
CA SER A 194 0.51 10.56 -14.59
C SER A 194 -0.57 11.64 -14.67
N SER A 195 -1.85 11.24 -14.71
CA SER A 195 -2.98 12.14 -14.91
C SER A 195 -3.57 12.50 -13.56
N ASP A 196 -3.02 13.54 -12.93
CA ASP A 196 -3.41 14.13 -11.64
C ASP A 196 -4.84 14.75 -11.62
N SER A 197 -5.82 14.14 -12.28
CA SER A 197 -7.20 14.64 -12.31
C SER A 197 -8.29 13.62 -12.00
N THR A 198 -7.98 12.31 -11.94
CA THR A 198 -9.03 11.27 -11.82
C THR A 198 -9.14 10.67 -10.41
N PHE A 199 -8.12 10.79 -9.55
CA PHE A 199 -8.14 10.13 -8.23
C PHE A 199 -8.64 11.04 -7.11
N GLY A 200 -8.05 12.22 -6.93
CA GLY A 200 -8.46 13.14 -5.85
C GLY A 200 -9.83 13.77 -6.08
N MET A 201 -10.07 14.29 -7.30
CA MET A 201 -11.28 15.03 -7.59
C MET A 201 -12.51 14.13 -7.73
N ASP A 202 -12.43 12.92 -8.27
CA ASP A 202 -13.62 12.06 -8.42
C ASP A 202 -14.04 11.36 -7.14
N VAL A 203 -13.12 11.17 -6.19
CA VAL A 203 -13.44 10.68 -4.83
C VAL A 203 -13.99 11.82 -3.97
N ILE A 204 -13.34 12.99 -3.97
CA ILE A 204 -13.85 14.18 -3.25
C ILE A 204 -15.20 14.64 -3.83
N ARG A 205 -15.37 14.67 -5.16
CA ARG A 205 -16.64 15.01 -5.82
C ARG A 205 -17.74 14.00 -5.50
N ARG A 206 -17.44 12.71 -5.39
CA ARG A 206 -18.41 11.69 -4.93
C ARG A 206 -18.78 11.84 -3.46
N MET A 207 -17.84 12.20 -2.58
CA MET A 207 -18.12 12.46 -1.17
C MET A 207 -18.98 13.71 -0.96
N LEU A 208 -18.80 14.76 -1.78
CA LEU A 208 -19.64 15.96 -1.73
C LEU A 208 -21.06 15.73 -2.25
N GLN A 209 -21.28 14.73 -3.12
CA GLN A 209 -22.60 14.41 -3.67
C GLN A 209 -23.47 13.56 -2.74
N THR A 210 -22.90 12.94 -1.69
CA THR A 210 -23.66 12.13 -0.73
C THR A 210 -24.29 12.93 0.42
N GLY A 211 -24.06 14.25 0.48
CA GLY A 211 -24.75 15.14 1.41
C GLY A 211 -25.96 15.76 0.73
N HIS A 212 -27.14 15.15 0.88
CA HIS A 212 -28.47 15.77 1.09
C HIS A 212 -29.54 14.68 0.94
N PRO A 213 -30.27 14.30 2.02
CA PRO A 213 -31.53 13.59 1.86
C PRO A 213 -32.58 14.58 1.38
N THR A 214 -33.17 14.32 0.21
CA THR A 214 -34.44 14.93 -0.18
C THR A 214 -35.51 14.48 0.80
N MET A 215 -35.88 15.38 1.72
CA MET A 215 -37.12 15.26 2.48
C MET A 215 -38.29 15.44 1.51
N LEU A 216 -39.18 14.45 1.51
CA LEU A 216 -40.49 14.49 0.90
C LEU A 216 -41.31 15.65 1.46
N SER A 217 -41.88 16.47 0.58
CA SER A 217 -43.25 17.02 0.66
C SER A 217 -43.68 17.46 -0.73
#